data_AF-A0A645HYV6-F1
#
_entry.id   AF-A0A645HYV6-F1
#
_cell.length_a   1.000
_cell.length_b   1.000
_cell.length_c   1.000
_cell.angle_alpha   90.00
_cell.angle_beta   90.00
_cell.angle_gamma   90.00
#
_symmetry.space_group_name_H-M   'P 1'
#
loop_
_entity.id
_entity.type
_entity.pdbx_description
1 polymer ?
#
loop_
_entity_poly.entity_id
_entity_poly.type
_entity_poly.pdbx_seq_one_letter_code
_entity_poly.pdbx_strand_id
1 'polypeptide(L)' 'MGTSVVEVKFADSTEVLKVGETLEIHFRVHPSNWAAYDLSNDYSQGSSDYQATDKILLYYQNKLACGEYTAD' A
#
# COMPACT_ATOMS: atom_id res chain seq x y z
N MET A 1 -13.41 -2.93 -16.98
CA MET A 1 -12.50 -2.18 -16.10
C MET A 1 -12.11 -3.12 -14.98
N GLY A 2 -10.83 -3.42 -14.85
CA GLY A 2 -10.34 -4.31 -13.79
C GLY A 2 -9.78 -3.49 -12.65
N THR A 3 -10.16 -3.79 -11.42
CA THR A 3 -9.50 -3.28 -10.23
C THR A 3 -8.16 -4.00 -10.09
N SER A 4 -7.07 -3.26 -9.88
CA SER A 4 -5.75 -3.82 -9.63
C SER A 4 -5.26 -3.35 -8.27
N VAL A 5 -4.59 -4.25 -7.54
CA VAL A 5 -3.99 -3.95 -6.23
C VAL A 5 -2.54 -4.43 -6.26
N VAL A 6 -1.65 -3.63 -5.70
CA VAL A 6 -0.28 -4.04 -5.39
C VAL A 6 -0.22 -4.44 -3.93
N GLU A 7 0.19 -5.68 -3.67
CA GLU A 7 0.38 -6.19 -2.33
C GLU A 7 1.87 -6.28 -2.00
N VAL A 8 2.32 -5.55 -0.98
CA VAL A 8 3.69 -5.60 -0.48
C VAL A 8 3.72 -6.49 0.76
N LYS A 9 4.56 -7.54 0.73
CA LYS A 9 4.74 -8.49 1.84
C LYS A 9 6.19 -8.52 2.28
N PHE A 10 6.38 -8.81 3.56
CA PHE A 10 7.68 -9.16 4.11
C PHE A 10 7.88 -10.67 4.03
N ALA A 11 9.10 -11.09 3.73
CA ALA A 11 9.47 -12.49 3.83
C ALA A 11 9.41 -12.94 5.28
N ASP A 12 9.23 -14.25 5.49
CA ASP A 12 9.33 -14.84 6.82
C ASP A 12 10.72 -14.56 7.39
N SER A 13 10.77 -13.81 8.50
CA SER A 13 12.00 -13.41 9.17
C SER A 13 11.81 -13.45 10.68
N THR A 14 12.92 -13.51 11.41
CA THR A 14 12.93 -13.38 12.88
C THR A 14 12.93 -11.92 13.33
N GLU A 15 12.98 -10.97 12.40
CA GLU A 15 13.01 -9.54 12.71
C GLU A 15 11.60 -9.07 13.07
N VAL A 16 11.53 -8.20 14.07
CA VAL A 16 10.26 -7.70 14.62
C VAL A 16 10.38 -6.20 14.79
N LEU A 17 9.36 -5.48 14.31
CA LEU A 17 9.20 -4.06 14.59
C LEU A 17 8.73 -3.90 16.05
N LYS A 18 9.55 -3.30 16.91
CA LYS A 18 9.21 -3.12 18.32
C LYS A 18 8.23 -1.96 18.51
N VAL A 19 7.63 -1.90 19.70
CA VAL A 19 6.75 -0.79 20.08
C VAL A 19 7.51 0.54 19.97
N GLY A 20 6.95 1.47 19.20
CA GLY A 20 7.52 2.79 18.97
C GLY A 20 8.53 2.86 17.82
N GLU A 21 8.92 1.73 17.23
CA GLU A 21 9.74 1.72 16.02
C GLU A 21 8.88 1.93 14.76
N THR A 22 9.51 2.47 13.72
CA THR A 22 8.89 2.70 12.40
C THR A 22 9.74 2.07 11.32
N LEU A 23 9.09 1.51 10.30
CA LEU A 23 9.73 1.03 9.08
C LEU A 23 9.29 1.89 7.90
N GLU A 24 10.26 2.38 7.14
CA GLU A 24 10.04 3.14 5.90
C GLU A 24 10.20 2.22 4.69
N ILE A 25 9.25 2.28 3.75
CA ILE A 25 9.21 1.43 2.56
C ILE A 25 9.07 2.30 1.33
N HIS A 26 10.04 2.24 0.42
CA HIS A 26 9.96 2.89 -0.90
C HIS A 26 9.80 1.82 -1.97
N PHE A 27 8.77 1.92 -2.79
CA PHE A 27 8.58 1.04 -3.93
C PHE A 27 7.94 1.78 -5.10
N ARG A 28 8.02 1.19 -6.31
CA ARG A 28 7.35 1.66 -7.51
C ARG A 28 6.92 0.47 -8.36
N VAL A 29 5.81 0.62 -9.06
CA VAL A 29 5.32 -0.35 -10.05
C VAL A 29 5.09 0.36 -11.38
N HIS A 30 5.24 -0.38 -12.48
CA HIS A 30 4.91 0.10 -13.82
C HIS A 30 4.40 -1.06 -14.69
N PRO A 31 3.63 -0.79 -15.75
CA PRO A 31 3.23 -1.81 -16.71
C PRO A 31 4.46 -2.36 -17.44
N SER A 32 4.45 -3.63 -17.84
CA SER A 32 5.56 -4.27 -18.56
C SER A 32 5.91 -3.58 -19.89
N ASN A 33 4.91 -2.93 -20.52
CA ASN A 33 5.08 -2.17 -21.74
C ASN A 33 5.40 -0.68 -21.52
N TRP A 34 5.61 -0.25 -20.27
CA TRP A 34 5.89 1.13 -19.89
C TRP A 34 4.82 2.14 -20.31
N ALA A 35 3.59 1.70 -20.53
CA ALA A 35 2.47 2.62 -20.74
C ALA A 35 2.28 3.52 -19.50
N ALA A 36 1.87 4.77 -19.73
CA ALA A 36 1.55 5.69 -18.65
C ALA A 36 0.25 5.26 -17.94
N TYR A 37 0.24 5.36 -16.61
CA TYR A 37 -0.99 5.26 -15.82
C TYR A 37 -1.76 6.59 -15.84
N ASP A 38 -3.09 6.50 -15.74
CA ASP A 38 -3.92 7.63 -15.32
C ASP A 38 -4.12 7.54 -13.80
N LEU A 39 -3.29 8.26 -13.05
CA LEU A 39 -3.32 8.23 -11.58
C LEU A 39 -4.53 8.96 -10.98
N SER A 40 -5.31 9.70 -11.79
CA SER A 40 -6.44 10.50 -11.27
C SER A 40 -7.61 9.64 -10.80
N ASN A 41 -7.65 8.37 -11.23
CA ASN A 41 -8.67 7.40 -10.86
C ASN A 41 -8.17 6.30 -9.89
N ASP A 42 -6.94 6.42 -9.39
CA ASP A 42 -6.38 5.46 -8.43
C ASP A 42 -6.90 5.77 -7.02
N TYR A 43 -7.56 4.78 -6.40
CA TYR A 43 -8.13 4.89 -5.06
C TYR A 43 -7.08 5.31 -4.02
N SER A 44 -5.90 4.69 -4.05
CA SER A 44 -4.84 4.89 -3.06
C SER A 44 -3.91 6.07 -3.37
N GLN A 45 -4.21 6.90 -4.37
CA GLN A 45 -3.36 8.04 -4.73
C GLN A 45 -3.23 9.04 -3.57
N GLY A 46 -2.00 9.51 -3.31
CA GLY A 46 -1.66 10.36 -2.16
C GLY A 46 -0.74 11.55 -2.46
N SER A 47 -0.17 12.13 -1.40
CA SER A 47 0.79 13.25 -1.45
C SER A 47 2.24 12.75 -1.55
N SER A 48 3.17 13.66 -1.90
CA SER A 48 4.62 13.41 -1.82
C SER A 48 5.16 13.40 -0.39
N ASP A 49 4.43 13.99 0.56
CA ASP A 49 4.80 14.04 1.97
C ASP A 49 4.09 12.94 2.78
N TYR A 50 4.71 12.48 3.87
CA TYR A 50 4.08 11.55 4.80
C TYR A 50 2.81 12.14 5.40
N GLN A 51 1.68 11.49 5.13
CA GLN A 51 0.38 11.83 5.68
C GLN A 51 -0.36 10.56 6.08
N ALA A 52 -1.17 10.64 7.14
CA ALA A 52 -2.08 9.56 7.47
C ALA A 52 -3.10 9.40 6.33
N THR A 53 -3.39 8.16 5.95
CA THR A 53 -4.38 7.83 4.93
C THR A 53 -5.12 6.56 5.32
N ASP A 54 -6.42 6.52 5.04
CA ASP A 54 -7.26 5.34 5.18
C ASP A 54 -7.36 4.56 3.86
N LYS A 55 -6.78 5.07 2.77
CA LYS A 55 -6.89 4.47 1.43
C LYS A 55 -5.82 3.43 1.09
N ILE A 56 -4.90 3.15 2.03
CA ILE A 56 -3.90 2.09 1.93
C ILE A 56 -4.17 1.12 3.07
N LEU A 57 -4.42 -0.15 2.72
CA LEU A 57 -4.80 -1.17 3.69
C LEU A 57 -3.57 -1.81 4.33
N LEU A 58 -3.55 -1.85 5.66
CA LEU A 58 -2.54 -2.58 6.42
C LEU A 58 -3.18 -3.81 7.05
N TYR A 59 -2.59 -4.98 6.78
CA TYR A 59 -2.99 -6.24 7.40
C TYR A 59 -1.90 -6.76 8.34
N TYR A 60 -2.31 -7.18 9.53
CA TYR A 60 -1.45 -7.88 10.49
C TYR A 60 -2.11 -9.19 10.89
N GLN A 61 -1.39 -10.31 10.74
CA GLN A 61 -1.93 -11.66 10.95
C GLN A 61 -3.27 -11.89 10.21
N ASN A 62 -3.34 -11.50 8.94
CA ASN A 62 -4.53 -11.58 8.08
C ASN A 62 -5.76 -10.81 8.59
N LYS A 63 -5.59 -9.85 9.51
CA LYS A 63 -6.65 -8.97 10.00
C LYS A 63 -6.36 -7.53 9.59
N LEU A 64 -7.39 -6.81 9.14
CA LEU A 64 -7.29 -5.39 8.83
C LEU A 64 -6.94 -4.61 10.10
N ALA A 65 -5.82 -3.90 10.05
CA ALA A 65 -5.31 -3.09 11.16
C ALA A 65 -5.46 -1.59 10.89
N CYS A 66 -5.39 -1.17 9.62
CA CYS A 66 -5.55 0.22 9.20
C CYS A 66 -6.15 0.30 7.79
N GLY A 67 -6.87 1.39 7.53
CA GLY A 67 -7.53 1.70 6.27
C GLY A 67 -8.96 1.17 6.17
N GLU A 68 -9.67 1.63 5.16
CA GLU A 68 -11.02 1.19 4.80
C GLU A 68 -11.06 0.88 3.30
N TYR A 69 -11.85 -0.12 2.92
CA TYR A 69 -12.17 -0.38 1.53
C TYR A 69 -13.68 -0.53 1.40
N THR A 70 -14.31 0.49 0.85
CA THR A 70 -15.68 0.43 0.36
C THR A 70 -15.61 0.16 -1.13
N ALA A 71 -16.18 -0.95 -1.59
CA ALA A 71 -16.38 -1.17 -3.01
C ALA A 71 -17.43 -0.16 -3.52
N ASP A 72 -17.02 0.71 -4.44
CA ASP A 72 -17.95 1.58 -5.19
C ASP A 72 -18.78 0.78 -6.20
#